data_AF-A0A2V8XEG9-F1
#
_entry.id   AF-A0A2V8XEG9-F1
#
_cell.length_a   1.000
_cell.length_b   1.000
_cell.length_c   1.000
_cell.angle_alpha   90.00
_cell.angle_beta   90.00
_cell.angle_gamma   90.00
#
_symmetry.space_group_name_H-M   'P 1'
#
loop_
_entity.id
_entity.type
_entity.pdbx_description
1 polymer ?
#
loop_
_entity_poly.entity_id
_entity_poly.type
_entity_poly.pdbx_seq_one_letter_code
_entity_poly.pdbx_strand_id
1 'polypeptide(L)'
;MTPFRASLKEVWNRLTWPDLVSTAVAAGGLLAALFGLQGGPFNFLKYLAVVASVYLLFRLIGWWRDRLLWSLRNRLIVAYLFIAVVPFLSIVTLAVLAGRILYSQLGAYLLHEDLQQRIAMIADISEHIAAAHATLPKGIGEEESERVLAAQSHSVHDRELPKLNIAFSDDASLLGKVAGPAALSFAGIVQEGDRLFLMSIRAMPEHGRIRLVTLRVPVTADFLSGIAPDLGAIQLTLMEKYVPGARQGIIYPTANGQYVMASPIVARNRSLQPPMIWIDVPVEVVSRLDSVYVGKDGTVEPLRPVLAVFNARPSQ
;
A
#
# COMPACT_ATOMS: atom_id res chain seq x y z
N MET A 1 41.05 -26.48 13.92
CA MET A 1 41.52 -26.96 12.59
C MET A 1 42.27 -28.26 12.79
N THR A 2 41.58 -29.40 12.67
CA THR A 2 42.19 -30.73 12.72
C THR A 2 42.77 -31.08 11.34
N PRO A 3 44.00 -31.64 11.24
CA PRO A 3 44.72 -31.73 9.98
C PRO A 3 44.20 -32.89 9.12
N PHE A 4 43.74 -32.53 7.91
CA PHE A 4 43.23 -33.40 6.83
C PHE A 4 44.13 -34.61 6.49
N ARG A 5 45.42 -34.55 6.83
CA ARG A 5 46.41 -35.61 6.56
C ARG A 5 46.28 -36.85 7.46
N ALA A 6 45.68 -36.74 8.65
CA ALA A 6 45.49 -37.90 9.53
C ALA A 6 44.41 -38.85 9.00
N SER A 7 43.32 -38.30 8.46
CA SER A 7 42.20 -39.04 7.87
C SER A 7 42.61 -39.91 6.67
N LEU A 8 43.49 -39.41 5.80
CA LEU A 8 43.96 -40.15 4.62
C LEU A 8 44.81 -41.38 4.98
N LYS A 9 45.59 -41.31 6.07
CA LYS A 9 46.45 -42.42 6.50
C LYS A 9 45.65 -43.56 7.14
N GLU A 10 44.55 -43.20 7.80
CA GLU A 10 43.66 -44.14 8.48
C GLU A 10 42.75 -44.90 7.49
N VAL A 11 42.36 -44.25 6.40
CA VAL A 11 41.66 -44.90 5.27
C VAL A 11 42.60 -45.87 4.53
N TRP A 12 43.88 -45.51 4.37
CA TRP A 12 44.86 -46.37 3.69
C TRP A 12 45.18 -47.66 4.45
N ASN A 13 45.25 -47.59 5.79
CA ASN A 13 45.57 -48.74 6.64
C ASN A 13 44.41 -49.73 6.84
N ARG A 14 43.17 -49.34 6.50
CA ARG A 14 42.00 -50.24 6.54
C ARG A 14 41.72 -50.93 5.21
N LEU A 15 42.50 -50.62 4.18
CA LEU A 15 42.34 -51.22 2.86
C LEU A 15 43.01 -52.60 2.87
N THR A 16 42.22 -53.60 3.27
CA THR A 16 42.62 -55.00 3.31
C THR A 16 43.24 -55.41 1.98
N TRP A 17 44.40 -56.08 2.03
CA TRP A 17 45.16 -56.54 0.85
C TRP A 17 44.31 -57.11 -0.31
N PRO A 18 43.21 -57.87 -0.09
CA PRO A 18 42.33 -58.30 -1.18
C PRO A 18 41.56 -57.16 -1.90
N ASP A 19 41.21 -56.06 -1.23
CA ASP A 19 40.57 -54.88 -1.87
C ASP A 19 41.56 -54.11 -2.74
N LEU A 20 42.83 -54.03 -2.32
CA LEU A 20 43.88 -53.42 -3.13
C LEU A 20 44.13 -54.25 -4.40
N VAL A 21 44.16 -55.58 -4.28
CA VAL A 21 44.33 -56.51 -5.41
C VAL A 21 43.12 -56.45 -6.35
N SER A 22 41.89 -56.41 -5.81
CA SER A 22 40.66 -56.28 -6.60
C SER A 22 40.61 -54.95 -7.38
N THR A 23 40.99 -53.85 -6.72
CA THR A 23 41.02 -52.52 -7.34
C THR A 23 42.12 -52.41 -8.40
N ALA A 24 43.29 -53.00 -8.17
CA ALA A 24 44.38 -53.05 -9.14
C ALA A 24 44.03 -53.91 -10.36
N VAL A 25 43.35 -55.05 -10.17
CA VAL A 25 42.86 -55.91 -11.27
C VAL A 25 41.76 -55.21 -12.07
N ALA A 26 40.83 -54.51 -11.41
CA ALA A 26 39.78 -53.74 -12.08
C ALA A 26 40.36 -52.55 -12.87
N ALA A 27 41.33 -51.82 -12.31
CA ALA A 27 42.02 -50.72 -12.99
C ALA A 27 42.87 -51.23 -14.17
N GLY A 28 43.55 -52.36 -14.02
CA GLY A 28 44.32 -53.02 -15.09
C GLY A 28 43.44 -53.49 -16.25
N GLY A 29 42.27 -54.06 -15.95
CA GLY A 29 41.28 -54.45 -16.97
C GLY A 29 40.66 -53.26 -17.72
N LEU A 30 40.38 -52.16 -17.02
CA LEU A 30 39.89 -50.91 -17.61
C LEU A 30 40.95 -50.22 -18.49
N LEU A 31 42.22 -50.21 -18.06
CA LEU A 31 43.33 -49.66 -18.87
C LEU A 31 43.58 -50.49 -20.13
N ALA A 32 43.52 -51.83 -20.05
CA ALA A 32 43.61 -52.71 -21.21
C ALA A 32 42.41 -52.58 -22.17
N ALA A 33 41.23 -52.13 -21.68
CA ALA A 33 40.07 -51.82 -22.51
C ALA A 33 40.20 -50.45 -23.20
N LEU A 34 40.73 -49.44 -22.50
CA LEU A 34 40.93 -48.07 -23.01
C LEU A 34 42.04 -47.98 -24.08
N PHE A 35 43.12 -48.76 -23.96
CA PHE A 35 44.21 -48.79 -24.94
C PHE A 35 43.97 -49.74 -26.14
N GLY A 36 42.81 -50.39 -26.23
CA GLY A 36 42.43 -51.19 -27.40
C GLY A 36 43.30 -52.43 -27.68
N LEU A 37 44.05 -52.91 -26.69
CA LEU A 37 44.91 -54.09 -26.83
C LEU A 37 44.06 -55.37 -26.92
N GLN A 38 44.19 -56.10 -28.03
CA GLN A 38 43.48 -57.35 -28.28
C GLN A 38 44.44 -58.54 -28.23
N GLY A 39 44.12 -59.52 -27.37
CA GLY A 39 44.86 -60.77 -27.18
C GLY A 39 44.28 -61.61 -26.05
N GLY A 40 44.41 -62.95 -26.14
CA GLY A 40 43.81 -63.94 -25.23
C GLY A 40 43.90 -63.65 -23.71
N PRO A 41 45.09 -63.39 -23.14
CA PRO A 41 45.21 -63.14 -21.69
C PRO A 41 44.56 -61.83 -21.23
N PHE A 42 44.39 -60.85 -22.13
CA PHE A 42 43.77 -59.57 -21.81
C PHE A 42 42.23 -59.65 -21.76
N ASN A 43 41.62 -60.59 -22.50
CA ASN A 43 40.19 -60.88 -22.35
C ASN A 43 39.88 -61.58 -21.02
N PHE A 44 40.78 -62.46 -20.55
CA PHE A 44 40.66 -63.07 -19.23
C PHE A 44 40.78 -62.03 -18.10
N LEU A 45 41.69 -61.06 -18.25
CA LEU A 45 41.83 -59.95 -17.29
C LEU A 45 40.61 -59.01 -17.29
N LYS A 46 39.99 -58.76 -18.45
CA LYS A 46 38.72 -58.02 -18.54
C LYS A 46 37.57 -58.78 -17.86
N TYR A 47 37.51 -60.11 -18.01
CA TYR A 47 36.50 -60.92 -17.32
C TYR A 47 36.70 -60.91 -15.79
N LEU A 48 37.94 -61.02 -15.32
CA LEU A 48 38.28 -60.90 -13.90
C LEU A 48 37.96 -59.50 -13.34
N ALA A 49 38.16 -58.44 -14.11
CA ALA A 49 37.80 -57.08 -13.74
C ALA A 49 36.27 -56.88 -13.61
N VAL A 50 35.48 -57.55 -14.44
CA VAL A 50 34.01 -57.54 -14.34
C VAL A 50 33.55 -58.28 -13.08
N VAL A 51 34.11 -59.46 -12.80
CA VAL A 51 33.79 -60.23 -11.58
C VAL A 51 34.20 -59.49 -10.31
N ALA A 52 35.38 -58.85 -10.31
CA ALA A 52 35.85 -57.99 -9.23
C ALA A 52 34.94 -56.76 -9.02
N SER A 53 34.47 -56.14 -10.10
CA SER A 53 33.52 -55.01 -10.04
C SER A 53 32.17 -55.43 -9.49
N VAL A 54 31.68 -56.62 -9.84
CA VAL A 54 30.42 -57.18 -9.30
C VAL A 54 30.57 -57.48 -7.80
N TYR A 55 31.69 -58.05 -7.37
CA TYR A 55 31.97 -58.28 -5.95
C TYR A 55 32.02 -56.98 -5.13
N LEU A 56 32.71 -55.94 -5.65
CA LEU A 56 32.73 -54.62 -5.03
C LEU A 56 31.35 -53.96 -4.99
N LEU A 57 30.52 -54.13 -6.03
CA LEU A 57 29.13 -53.67 -6.06
C LEU A 57 28.28 -54.33 -4.97
N PHE A 58 28.36 -55.65 -4.80
CA PHE A 58 27.61 -56.35 -3.74
C PHE A 58 28.05 -55.95 -2.33
N ARG A 59 29.36 -55.75 -2.10
CA ARG A 59 29.91 -55.26 -0.83
C ARG A 59 29.52 -53.81 -0.55
N LEU A 60 29.52 -52.96 -1.58
CA LEU A 60 29.06 -51.56 -1.51
C LEU A 60 27.57 -51.49 -1.18
N ILE A 61 26.73 -52.38 -1.73
CA ILE A 61 25.31 -52.51 -1.41
C ILE A 61 25.10 -52.87 0.07
N GLY A 62 25.88 -53.80 0.63
CA GLY A 62 25.80 -54.20 2.04
C GLY A 62 26.15 -53.07 3.01
N TRP A 63 27.20 -52.30 2.70
CA TRP A 63 27.63 -51.14 3.50
C TRP A 63 26.72 -49.91 3.28
N TRP A 64 26.12 -49.77 2.09
CA TRP A 64 25.14 -48.72 1.77
C TRP A 64 23.81 -48.93 2.48
N ARG A 65 23.33 -50.17 2.67
CA ARG A 65 22.01 -50.43 3.25
C ARG A 65 21.85 -49.95 4.70
N ASP A 66 22.89 -50.11 5.52
CA ASP A 66 22.86 -49.68 6.92
C ASP A 66 23.04 -48.15 7.08
N ARG A 67 23.65 -47.48 6.09
CA ARG A 67 23.86 -46.01 6.10
C ARG A 67 22.78 -45.23 5.34
N LEU A 68 22.17 -45.84 4.31
CA LEU A 68 21.06 -45.28 3.55
C LEU A 68 19.76 -45.29 4.35
N LEU A 69 19.48 -46.28 5.20
CA LEU A 69 18.24 -46.24 5.99
C LEU A 69 18.25 -45.09 7.01
N TRP A 70 19.42 -44.67 7.49
CA TRP A 70 19.57 -43.49 8.35
C TRP A 70 19.51 -42.17 7.57
N SER A 71 20.15 -42.09 6.39
CA SER A 71 20.09 -40.88 5.55
C SER A 71 18.76 -40.70 4.80
N LEU A 72 18.09 -41.79 4.41
CA LEU A 72 16.77 -41.79 3.76
C LEU A 72 15.69 -41.40 4.76
N ARG A 73 15.74 -41.90 6.01
CA ARG A 73 14.83 -41.46 7.08
C ARG A 73 15.05 -39.98 7.41
N ASN A 74 16.30 -39.54 7.54
CA ASN A 74 16.61 -38.13 7.80
C ASN A 74 16.22 -37.22 6.60
N ARG A 75 16.45 -37.66 5.36
CA ARG A 75 16.07 -36.93 4.14
C ARG A 75 14.55 -36.89 3.94
N LEU A 76 13.83 -37.97 4.27
CA LEU A 76 12.37 -37.99 4.27
C LEU A 76 11.82 -37.06 5.35
N ILE A 77 12.35 -37.07 6.58
CA ILE A 77 11.95 -36.15 7.65
C ILE A 77 12.12 -34.70 7.22
N VAL A 78 13.26 -34.35 6.62
CA VAL A 78 13.50 -33.00 6.08
C VAL A 78 12.51 -32.69 4.96
N ALA A 79 12.30 -33.60 4.00
CA ALA A 79 11.35 -33.38 2.91
C ALA A 79 9.91 -33.17 3.42
N TYR A 80 9.43 -34.01 4.34
CA TYR A 80 8.11 -33.85 4.95
C TYR A 80 8.01 -32.57 5.78
N LEU A 81 9.07 -32.17 6.48
CA LEU A 81 9.14 -30.89 7.19
C LEU A 81 9.02 -29.72 6.22
N PHE A 82 9.72 -29.74 5.09
CA PHE A 82 9.60 -28.71 4.05
C PHE A 82 8.19 -28.68 3.45
N ILE A 83 7.60 -29.85 3.17
CA ILE A 83 6.22 -29.96 2.66
C ILE A 83 5.21 -29.37 3.64
N ALA A 84 5.46 -29.39 4.95
CA ALA A 84 4.58 -28.79 5.95
C ALA A 84 4.90 -27.31 6.26
N VAL A 85 6.18 -26.97 6.48
CA VAL A 85 6.62 -25.65 6.92
C VAL A 85 6.51 -24.61 5.82
N VAL A 86 6.83 -24.96 4.57
CA VAL A 86 6.78 -23.99 3.46
C VAL A 86 5.33 -23.52 3.23
N PRO A 87 4.32 -24.40 3.08
CA PRO A 87 2.94 -23.94 2.97
C PRO A 87 2.45 -23.17 4.19
N PHE A 88 2.85 -23.58 5.39
CA PHE A 88 2.50 -22.85 6.62
C PHE A 88 3.05 -21.42 6.62
N LEU A 89 4.34 -21.24 6.31
CA LEU A 89 4.95 -19.92 6.18
C LEU A 89 4.28 -19.07 5.10
N SER A 90 3.90 -19.68 3.98
CA SER A 90 3.14 -19.01 2.92
C SER A 90 1.78 -18.52 3.42
N ILE A 91 1.02 -19.35 4.15
CA ILE A 91 -0.27 -18.97 4.73
C ILE A 91 -0.09 -17.82 5.72
N VAL A 92 0.89 -17.91 6.62
CA VAL A 92 1.18 -16.84 7.59
C VAL A 92 1.56 -15.54 6.87
N THR A 93 2.40 -15.62 5.85
CA THR A 93 2.81 -14.44 5.06
C THR A 93 1.63 -13.81 4.34
N LEU A 94 0.77 -14.62 3.71
CA LEU A 94 -0.44 -14.14 3.04
C LEU A 94 -1.43 -13.53 4.04
N ALA A 95 -1.61 -14.14 5.21
CA ALA A 95 -2.47 -13.60 6.26
C ALA A 95 -1.97 -12.24 6.77
N VAL A 96 -0.67 -12.10 6.99
CA VAL A 96 -0.05 -10.81 7.38
C VAL A 96 -0.23 -9.77 6.27
N LEU A 97 0.03 -10.13 5.01
CA LEU A 97 -0.13 -9.21 3.89
C LEU A 97 -1.59 -8.77 3.70
N ALA A 98 -2.52 -9.72 3.77
CA ALA A 98 -3.95 -9.45 3.69
C ALA A 98 -4.40 -8.52 4.84
N GLY A 99 -3.94 -8.78 6.06
CA GLY A 99 -4.16 -7.90 7.20
C GLY A 99 -3.67 -6.47 6.93
N ARG A 100 -2.41 -6.31 6.46
CA ARG A 100 -1.85 -4.98 6.13
C ARG A 100 -2.66 -4.26 5.05
N ILE A 101 -3.08 -4.95 4.00
CA ILE A 101 -3.92 -4.37 2.94
C ILE A 101 -5.27 -3.95 3.51
N LEU A 102 -5.93 -4.80 4.30
CA LEU A 102 -7.22 -4.48 4.91
C LEU A 102 -7.13 -3.24 5.81
N TYR A 103 -6.11 -3.16 6.68
CA TYR A 103 -5.89 -1.98 7.52
C TYR A 103 -5.61 -0.72 6.70
N SER A 104 -4.89 -0.82 5.59
CA SER A 104 -4.66 0.33 4.70
C SER A 104 -5.98 0.85 4.10
N GLN A 105 -6.88 -0.06 3.72
CA GLN A 105 -8.20 0.29 3.19
C GLN A 105 -9.10 0.90 4.28
N LEU A 106 -9.09 0.35 5.49
CA LEU A 106 -9.84 0.89 6.62
C LEU A 106 -9.37 2.31 6.97
N GLY A 107 -8.06 2.54 7.03
CA GLY A 107 -7.55 3.89 7.29
C GLY A 107 -7.93 4.89 6.18
N ALA A 108 -7.93 4.44 4.92
CA ALA A 108 -8.34 5.31 3.80
C ALA A 108 -9.84 5.59 3.85
N TYR A 109 -10.62 4.60 4.27
CA TYR A 109 -12.06 4.73 4.50
C TYR A 109 -12.36 5.70 5.64
N LEU A 110 -11.70 5.59 6.80
CA LEU A 110 -11.90 6.51 7.93
C LEU A 110 -11.61 7.97 7.55
N LEU A 111 -10.51 8.20 6.82
CA LEU A 111 -10.19 9.54 6.32
C LEU A 111 -11.26 10.05 5.35
N HIS A 112 -11.71 9.20 4.42
CA HIS A 112 -12.72 9.57 3.45
C HIS A 112 -14.06 9.86 4.11
N GLU A 113 -14.52 8.98 5.00
CA GLU A 113 -15.79 9.08 5.72
C GLU A 113 -15.86 10.37 6.55
N ASP A 114 -14.84 10.69 7.36
CA ASP A 114 -14.86 11.91 8.17
C ASP A 114 -14.80 13.19 7.29
N LEU A 115 -14.05 13.18 6.18
CA LEU A 115 -14.10 14.27 5.21
C LEU A 115 -15.48 14.42 4.58
N GLN A 116 -16.12 13.31 4.19
CA GLN A 116 -17.48 13.31 3.65
C GLN A 116 -18.50 13.78 4.68
N GLN A 117 -18.37 13.37 5.94
CA GLN A 117 -19.23 13.82 7.03
C GLN A 117 -19.16 15.35 7.20
N ARG A 118 -17.98 15.95 7.09
CA ARG A 118 -17.83 17.41 7.15
C ARG A 118 -18.37 18.13 5.92
N ILE A 119 -18.22 17.53 4.73
CA ILE A 119 -18.85 18.04 3.52
C ILE A 119 -20.38 18.01 3.65
N ALA A 120 -20.93 16.90 4.15
CA ALA A 120 -22.36 16.73 4.39
C ALA A 120 -22.88 17.71 5.45
N MET A 121 -22.13 17.95 6.53
CA MET A 121 -22.45 18.95 7.55
C MET A 121 -22.54 20.35 6.95
N ILE A 122 -21.56 20.76 6.14
CA ILE A 122 -21.61 22.08 5.48
C ILE A 122 -22.79 22.15 4.49
N ALA A 123 -23.09 21.06 3.79
CA ALA A 123 -24.24 20.99 2.87
C ALA A 123 -25.59 21.07 3.59
N ASP A 124 -25.68 20.50 4.78
CA ASP A 124 -26.86 20.57 5.65
C ASP A 124 -27.03 21.97 6.23
N ILE A 125 -25.96 22.63 6.66
CA ILE A 125 -26.02 24.04 7.12
C ILE A 125 -26.47 24.95 5.97
N SER A 126 -25.96 24.76 4.76
CA SER A 126 -26.39 25.56 3.60
C SER A 126 -27.86 25.35 3.26
N GLU A 127 -28.37 24.13 3.44
CA GLU A 127 -29.79 23.81 3.31
C GLU A 127 -30.65 24.48 4.37
N HIS A 128 -30.24 24.41 5.63
CA HIS A 128 -30.93 25.08 6.74
C HIS A 128 -30.97 26.60 6.56
N ILE A 129 -29.87 27.21 6.12
CA ILE A 129 -29.83 28.66 5.81
C ILE A 129 -30.80 28.99 4.67
N ALA A 130 -30.79 28.21 3.59
CA ALA A 130 -31.70 28.40 2.47
C ALA A 130 -33.18 28.27 2.86
N ALA A 131 -33.51 27.27 3.67
CA ALA A 131 -34.86 27.04 4.17
C ALA A 131 -35.30 28.15 5.13
N ALA A 132 -34.44 28.56 6.07
CA ALA A 132 -34.72 29.65 6.99
C ALA A 132 -34.95 30.96 6.23
N HIS A 133 -34.12 31.24 5.22
CA HIS A 133 -34.24 32.41 4.36
C HIS A 133 -35.59 32.47 3.65
N ALA A 134 -36.10 31.35 3.14
CA ALA A 134 -37.42 31.27 2.51
C ALA A 134 -38.61 31.57 3.45
N THR A 135 -38.41 31.47 4.77
CA THR A 135 -39.47 31.67 5.78
C THR A 135 -39.44 33.05 6.46
N LEU A 136 -38.50 33.92 6.10
CA LEU A 136 -38.32 35.22 6.76
C LEU A 136 -39.52 36.17 6.56
N PRO A 137 -39.95 36.91 7.61
CA PRO A 137 -40.97 37.94 7.48
C PRO A 137 -40.49 39.10 6.58
N LYS A 138 -41.39 39.63 5.74
CA LYS A 138 -41.14 40.68 4.72
C LYS A 138 -40.65 42.06 5.25
N GLY A 139 -40.28 42.17 6.52
CA GLY A 139 -39.89 43.43 7.18
C GLY A 139 -38.45 43.47 7.71
N ILE A 140 -37.69 42.38 7.61
CA ILE A 140 -36.28 42.34 8.02
C ILE A 140 -35.42 42.58 6.78
N GLY A 141 -34.44 43.48 6.88
CA GLY A 141 -33.48 43.73 5.81
C GLY A 141 -32.67 42.46 5.50
N GLU A 142 -32.53 42.15 4.22
CA GLU A 142 -31.88 40.93 3.72
C GLU A 142 -30.47 40.73 4.31
N GLU A 143 -29.63 41.77 4.26
CA GLU A 143 -28.28 41.73 4.85
C GLU A 143 -28.28 41.45 6.35
N GLU A 144 -29.27 41.96 7.09
CA GLU A 144 -29.35 41.76 8.53
C GLU A 144 -29.72 40.31 8.85
N SER A 145 -30.66 39.74 8.10
CA SER A 145 -31.02 38.33 8.24
C SER A 145 -29.86 37.39 7.89
N GLU A 146 -29.16 37.67 6.80
CA GLU A 146 -27.97 36.94 6.38
C GLU A 146 -26.86 36.97 7.44
N ARG A 147 -26.62 38.13 8.05
CA ARG A 147 -25.67 38.28 9.17
C ARG A 147 -26.09 37.46 10.38
N VAL A 148 -27.36 37.49 10.76
CA VAL A 148 -27.87 36.71 11.90
C VAL A 148 -27.77 35.21 11.65
N LEU A 149 -28.17 34.74 10.46
CA LEU A 149 -28.07 33.32 10.06
C LEU A 149 -26.61 32.85 10.01
N ALA A 150 -25.70 33.71 9.52
CA ALA A 150 -24.27 33.41 9.51
C ALA A 150 -23.69 33.36 10.93
N ALA A 151 -24.00 34.35 11.77
CA ALA A 151 -23.52 34.42 13.15
C ALA A 151 -24.00 33.23 14.00
N GLN A 152 -25.26 32.83 13.83
CA GLN A 152 -25.82 31.65 14.51
C GLN A 152 -25.08 30.38 14.08
N SER A 153 -24.82 30.21 12.78
CA SER A 153 -24.13 29.04 12.25
C SER A 153 -22.68 28.92 12.72
N HIS A 154 -21.94 30.04 12.84
CA HIS A 154 -20.59 30.06 13.39
C HIS A 154 -20.55 29.57 14.84
N SER A 155 -21.44 30.08 15.69
CA SER A 155 -21.42 29.79 17.13
C SER A 155 -21.59 28.32 17.48
N VAL A 156 -22.24 27.54 16.61
CA VAL A 156 -22.55 26.12 16.83
C VAL A 156 -21.45 25.20 16.29
N HIS A 157 -20.80 25.56 15.17
CA HIS A 157 -19.95 24.63 14.41
C HIS A 157 -18.45 24.96 14.42
N ASP A 158 -18.00 26.00 15.14
CA ASP A 158 -16.59 26.44 15.14
C ASP A 158 -15.57 25.33 15.49
N ARG A 159 -15.97 24.35 16.31
CA ARG A 159 -15.10 23.23 16.70
C ARG A 159 -14.89 22.22 15.57
N GLU A 160 -15.94 21.96 14.78
CA GLU A 160 -15.95 20.95 13.72
C GLU A 160 -15.56 21.54 12.36
N LEU A 161 -15.88 22.81 12.15
CA LEU A 161 -15.67 23.59 10.93
C LEU A 161 -14.86 24.87 11.21
N PRO A 162 -13.57 24.75 11.56
CA PRO A 162 -12.74 25.89 11.89
C PRO A 162 -12.63 26.88 10.72
N LYS A 163 -12.85 28.17 11.00
CA LYS A 163 -12.82 29.26 10.01
C LYS A 163 -13.84 29.05 8.87
N LEU A 164 -15.00 28.47 9.19
CA LEU A 164 -16.16 28.54 8.31
C LEU A 164 -16.36 29.99 7.86
N ASN A 165 -16.68 30.18 6.58
CA ASN A 165 -17.07 31.45 6.00
C ASN A 165 -18.36 31.25 5.21
N ILE A 166 -19.32 32.15 5.40
CA ILE A 166 -20.64 32.12 4.79
C ILE A 166 -20.75 33.38 3.95
N ALA A 167 -20.89 33.21 2.63
CA ALA A 167 -21.02 34.30 1.68
C ALA A 167 -22.31 34.15 0.88
N PHE A 168 -22.94 35.29 0.59
CA PHE A 168 -24.15 35.36 -0.22
C PHE A 168 -23.83 36.07 -1.54
N SER A 169 -24.33 35.57 -2.67
CA SER A 169 -24.11 36.18 -3.97
C SER A 169 -25.22 35.88 -4.96
N ASP A 170 -25.36 36.73 -5.98
CA ASP A 170 -26.26 36.49 -7.12
C ASP A 170 -25.54 35.78 -8.30
N ASP A 171 -24.25 35.46 -8.14
CA ASP A 171 -23.42 34.89 -9.21
C ASP A 171 -23.49 33.36 -9.26
N ALA A 172 -24.38 32.85 -10.10
CA ALA A 172 -24.55 31.41 -10.37
C ALA A 172 -23.49 30.79 -11.29
N SER A 173 -22.49 31.56 -11.74
CA SER A 173 -21.49 31.06 -12.68
C SER A 173 -20.67 29.90 -12.12
N LEU A 174 -20.28 29.96 -10.84
CA LEU A 174 -19.50 28.90 -10.21
C LEU A 174 -20.33 27.63 -10.05
N LEU A 175 -21.56 27.73 -9.52
CA LEU A 175 -22.47 26.57 -9.35
C LEU A 175 -22.71 25.86 -10.68
N GLY A 176 -23.01 26.63 -11.73
CA GLY A 176 -23.23 26.11 -13.08
C GLY A 176 -22.01 25.37 -13.65
N LYS A 177 -20.79 25.82 -13.32
CA LYS A 177 -19.54 25.18 -13.77
C LYS A 177 -19.17 23.94 -12.97
N VAL A 178 -19.39 23.93 -11.66
CA VAL A 178 -18.97 22.81 -10.77
C VAL A 178 -19.99 21.67 -10.72
N ALA A 179 -21.28 21.96 -10.87
CA ALA A 179 -22.36 20.97 -10.74
C ALA A 179 -23.27 20.88 -12.00
N GLY A 180 -23.11 21.80 -12.96
CA GLY A 180 -23.91 21.84 -14.19
C GLY A 180 -24.99 22.94 -14.16
N PRO A 181 -25.51 23.35 -15.33
CA PRO A 181 -26.34 24.54 -15.48
C PRO A 181 -27.72 24.46 -14.78
N ALA A 182 -28.22 23.25 -14.52
CA ALA A 182 -29.50 23.03 -13.85
C ALA A 182 -29.35 22.62 -12.37
N ALA A 183 -28.12 22.58 -11.85
CA ALA A 183 -27.88 22.18 -10.47
C ALA A 183 -28.32 23.26 -9.50
N LEU A 184 -29.01 22.84 -8.44
CA LEU A 184 -29.47 23.73 -7.35
C LEU A 184 -28.53 23.72 -6.15
N SER A 185 -27.61 22.76 -6.09
CA SER A 185 -26.62 22.67 -5.02
C SER A 185 -25.35 21.96 -5.47
N PHE A 186 -24.28 22.22 -4.74
CA PHE A 186 -22.99 21.57 -4.83
C PHE A 186 -22.42 21.40 -3.42
N ALA A 187 -21.76 20.28 -3.16
CA ALA A 187 -20.98 20.06 -1.95
C ALA A 187 -19.77 19.18 -2.29
N GLY A 188 -18.57 19.59 -1.88
CA GLY A 188 -17.37 18.83 -2.17
C GLY A 188 -16.07 19.53 -1.77
N ILE A 189 -14.97 18.91 -2.17
CA ILE A 189 -13.62 19.46 -2.00
C ILE A 189 -13.30 20.33 -3.22
N VAL A 190 -12.85 21.56 -2.98
CA VAL A 190 -12.49 22.53 -4.00
C VAL A 190 -11.05 22.99 -3.80
N GLN A 191 -10.22 22.85 -4.84
CA GLN A 191 -8.86 23.37 -4.88
C GLN A 191 -8.85 24.70 -5.63
N GLU A 192 -8.42 25.77 -4.97
CA GLU A 192 -8.24 27.09 -5.56
C GLU A 192 -6.77 27.52 -5.41
N GLY A 193 -6.01 27.36 -6.49
CA GLY A 193 -4.55 27.51 -6.47
C GLY A 193 -3.89 26.55 -5.47
N ASP A 194 -3.18 27.10 -4.49
CA ASP A 194 -2.50 26.38 -3.40
C ASP A 194 -3.36 26.17 -2.14
N ARG A 195 -4.65 26.49 -2.22
CA ARG A 195 -5.58 26.34 -1.09
C ARG A 195 -6.62 25.28 -1.40
N LEU A 196 -6.98 24.52 -0.37
CA LEU A 196 -8.01 23.51 -0.44
C LEU A 196 -9.15 23.91 0.50
N PHE A 197 -10.38 23.77 0.04
CA PHE A 197 -11.58 24.12 0.78
C PHE A 197 -12.56 22.96 0.75
N LEU A 198 -13.28 22.76 1.84
CA LEU A 198 -14.60 22.16 1.75
C LEU A 198 -15.58 23.27 1.38
N MET A 199 -16.40 23.03 0.37
CA MET A 199 -17.32 24.03 -0.16
C MET A 199 -18.70 23.45 -0.32
N SER A 200 -19.72 24.20 0.09
CA SER A 200 -21.09 23.99 -0.34
C SER A 200 -21.63 25.26 -0.99
N ILE A 201 -22.35 25.10 -2.09
CA ILE A 201 -23.07 26.18 -2.77
C ILE A 201 -24.52 25.71 -2.88
N ARG A 202 -25.48 26.57 -2.52
CA ARG A 202 -26.90 26.25 -2.66
C ARG A 202 -27.67 27.44 -3.18
N ALA A 203 -28.55 27.17 -4.13
CA ALA A 203 -29.48 28.15 -4.68
C ALA A 203 -30.67 28.38 -3.75
N MET A 204 -30.99 29.65 -3.55
CA MET A 204 -32.08 30.18 -2.75
C MET A 204 -32.97 31.00 -3.71
N PRO A 205 -34.13 30.47 -4.13
CA PRO A 205 -35.05 31.21 -4.97
C PRO A 205 -35.66 32.38 -4.19
N GLU A 206 -35.53 33.59 -4.71
CA GLU A 206 -35.99 34.80 -4.04
C GLU A 206 -36.72 35.72 -5.04
N HIS A 207 -38.04 35.88 -4.90
CA HIS A 207 -38.84 36.84 -5.68
C HIS A 207 -38.55 36.93 -7.19
N GLY A 208 -38.27 35.78 -7.85
CA GLY A 208 -37.94 35.71 -9.28
C GLY A 208 -36.46 35.89 -9.63
N ARG A 209 -35.60 36.05 -8.62
CA ARG A 209 -34.13 35.98 -8.69
C ARG A 209 -33.63 34.71 -7.99
N ILE A 210 -32.40 34.33 -8.28
CA ILE A 210 -31.72 33.23 -7.59
C ILE A 210 -30.57 33.86 -6.83
N ARG A 211 -30.65 33.82 -5.50
CA ARG A 211 -29.55 34.13 -4.61
C ARG A 211 -28.84 32.84 -4.22
N LEU A 212 -27.56 32.89 -3.92
CA LEU A 212 -26.77 31.73 -3.55
C LEU A 212 -26.20 31.92 -2.17
N VAL A 213 -26.20 30.84 -1.39
CA VAL A 213 -25.42 30.74 -0.17
C VAL A 213 -24.22 29.85 -0.44
N THR A 214 -23.02 30.37 -0.16
CA THR A 214 -21.76 29.67 -0.34
C THR A 214 -21.06 29.55 1.00
N LEU A 215 -20.91 28.31 1.46
CA LEU A 215 -20.15 27.97 2.67
C LEU A 215 -18.78 27.47 2.26
N ARG A 216 -17.74 27.97 2.92
CA ARG A 216 -16.35 27.58 2.68
C ARG A 216 -15.63 27.34 3.99
N VAL A 217 -14.98 26.19 4.10
CA VAL A 217 -14.10 25.85 5.23
C VAL A 217 -12.71 25.58 4.67
N PRO A 218 -11.69 26.36 5.05
CA PRO A 218 -10.33 26.12 4.58
C PRO A 218 -9.76 24.85 5.21
N VAL A 219 -9.32 23.92 4.36
CA VAL A 219 -8.61 22.71 4.80
C VAL A 219 -7.19 23.15 5.19
N THR A 220 -6.99 23.37 6.49
CA THR A 220 -5.72 23.80 7.06
C THR A 220 -5.08 22.71 7.91
N ALA A 221 -3.85 22.95 8.35
CA ALA A 221 -3.16 22.06 9.27
C ALA A 221 -3.93 21.84 10.59
N ASP A 222 -4.66 22.86 11.07
CA ASP A 222 -5.49 22.78 12.27
C ASP A 222 -6.78 22.00 12.00
N PHE A 223 -7.41 22.21 10.84
CA PHE A 223 -8.56 21.41 10.40
C PHE A 223 -8.21 19.91 10.34
N LEU A 224 -7.09 19.56 9.68
CA LEU A 224 -6.63 18.17 9.56
C LEU A 224 -6.22 17.54 10.91
N SER A 225 -5.99 18.33 11.95
CA SER A 225 -5.70 17.80 13.29
C SER A 225 -6.94 17.20 13.96
N GLY A 226 -8.14 17.65 13.56
CA GLY A 226 -9.39 17.11 14.05
C GLY A 226 -9.93 15.96 13.20
N ILE A 227 -9.30 15.64 12.08
CA ILE A 227 -9.77 14.64 11.11
C ILE A 227 -9.28 13.25 11.49
N ALA A 228 -10.19 12.26 11.45
CA ALA A 228 -9.94 10.84 11.65
C ALA A 228 -9.01 10.59 12.84
N PRO A 229 -9.51 10.75 14.09
CA PRO A 229 -8.68 10.77 15.30
C PRO A 229 -7.87 9.49 15.52
N ASP A 230 -8.33 8.37 14.96
CA ASP A 230 -7.68 7.05 15.08
C ASP A 230 -6.45 6.90 14.14
N LEU A 231 -6.27 7.83 13.20
CA LEU A 231 -5.08 7.87 12.34
C LEU A 231 -3.93 8.58 13.05
N GLY A 232 -2.69 8.14 12.79
CA GLY A 232 -1.48 8.89 13.11
C GLY A 232 -1.34 10.11 12.20
N ALA A 233 -0.13 10.56 11.85
CA ALA A 233 0.08 11.74 10.99
C ALA A 233 -0.72 11.66 9.67
N ILE A 234 -1.34 12.79 9.25
CA ILE A 234 -2.08 12.95 7.98
C ILE A 234 -1.49 14.15 7.27
N GLN A 235 -1.34 14.01 5.95
CA GLN A 235 -0.95 15.04 5.02
C GLN A 235 -1.85 14.98 3.80
N LEU A 236 -2.37 16.11 3.35
CA LEU A 236 -2.99 16.24 2.04
C LEU A 236 -2.04 17.03 1.12
N THR A 237 -1.77 16.51 -0.07
CA THR A 237 -0.86 17.12 -1.03
C THR A 237 -1.66 17.53 -2.26
N LEU A 238 -1.70 18.84 -2.51
CA LEU A 238 -2.35 19.39 -3.69
C LEU A 238 -1.56 19.02 -4.93
N MET A 239 -2.28 18.82 -6.03
CA MET A 239 -1.69 18.45 -7.30
C MET A 239 -1.87 19.59 -8.30
N GLU A 240 -0.91 19.73 -9.19
CA GLU A 240 -0.97 20.65 -10.33
C GLU A 240 -0.81 19.87 -11.63
N LYS A 241 -1.40 20.38 -12.71
CA LYS A 241 -1.18 19.79 -14.04
C LYS A 241 0.30 19.88 -14.41
N TYR A 242 0.85 18.76 -14.85
CA TYR A 242 2.20 18.70 -15.34
C TYR A 242 2.31 19.50 -16.64
N VAL A 243 3.23 20.47 -16.65
CA VAL A 243 3.63 21.20 -17.84
C VAL A 243 5.12 20.91 -18.07
N PRO A 244 5.52 20.39 -19.25
CA PRO A 244 6.91 20.11 -19.55
C PRO A 244 7.81 21.33 -19.30
N GLY A 245 8.83 21.17 -18.47
CA GLY A 245 9.81 22.22 -18.16
C GLY A 245 9.41 23.20 -17.04
N ALA A 246 8.18 23.14 -16.49
CA ALA A 246 7.74 24.08 -15.45
C ALA A 246 8.13 23.65 -14.02
N ARG A 247 7.96 22.36 -13.69
CA ARG A 247 8.34 21.78 -12.38
C ARG A 247 8.94 20.39 -12.56
N GLN A 248 10.03 20.13 -11.83
CA GLN A 248 10.62 18.80 -11.71
C GLN A 248 9.95 18.06 -10.55
N GLY A 249 9.53 16.82 -10.76
CA GLY A 249 8.87 16.01 -9.74
C GLY A 249 8.40 14.67 -10.28
N ILE A 250 7.88 13.82 -9.39
CA ILE A 250 7.25 12.56 -9.80
C ILE A 250 5.96 12.90 -10.55
N ILE A 251 5.86 12.40 -11.77
CA ILE A 251 4.67 12.58 -12.61
C ILE A 251 3.65 11.50 -12.24
N TYR A 252 2.45 11.94 -11.87
CA TYR A 252 1.31 11.09 -11.53
C TYR A 252 0.33 11.06 -12.71
N PRO A 253 0.35 10.01 -13.54
CA PRO A 253 -0.59 9.86 -14.62
C PRO A 253 -1.98 9.50 -14.08
N THR A 254 -3.01 10.15 -14.60
CA THR A 254 -4.42 9.86 -14.30
C THR A 254 -5.23 9.85 -15.59
N ALA A 255 -6.48 9.39 -15.54
CA ALA A 255 -7.40 9.47 -16.67
C ALA A 255 -7.61 10.91 -17.19
N ASN A 256 -7.45 11.91 -16.32
CA ASN A 256 -7.72 13.32 -16.61
C ASN A 256 -6.45 14.14 -16.90
N GLY A 257 -5.32 13.46 -17.09
CA GLY A 257 -4.03 14.09 -17.39
C GLY A 257 -2.90 13.70 -16.43
N GLN A 258 -1.75 14.33 -16.64
CA GLN A 258 -0.55 14.13 -15.84
C GLN A 258 -0.45 15.23 -14.79
N TYR A 259 -0.13 14.87 -13.56
CA TYR A 259 -0.06 15.78 -12.43
C TYR A 259 1.28 15.69 -11.71
N VAL A 260 1.67 16.76 -11.03
CA VAL A 260 2.83 16.80 -10.14
C VAL A 260 2.40 17.32 -8.78
N MET A 261 3.10 16.90 -7.73
CA MET A 261 2.88 17.41 -6.38
C MET A 261 3.22 18.90 -6.32
N ALA A 262 2.35 19.68 -5.70
CA ALA A 262 2.52 21.12 -5.51
C ALA A 262 2.77 21.42 -4.02
N SER A 263 1.71 21.76 -3.28
CA SER A 263 1.79 22.23 -1.90
C SER A 263 1.21 21.19 -0.92
N PRO A 264 1.96 20.76 0.11
CA PRO A 264 1.43 19.89 1.15
C PRO A 264 0.74 20.68 2.27
N ILE A 265 -0.31 20.10 2.83
CA ILE A 265 -1.03 20.53 4.03
C ILE A 265 -0.87 19.40 5.05
N VAL A 266 -0.03 19.62 6.06
CA VAL A 266 0.31 18.61 7.07
C VAL A 266 -0.46 18.90 8.35
N ALA A 267 -1.12 17.90 8.93
CA ALA A 267 -1.84 18.05 10.20
C ALA A 267 -0.87 18.46 11.34
N ARG A 268 -1.28 19.41 12.19
CA ARG A 268 -0.50 19.77 13.39
C ARG A 268 -0.69 18.76 14.51
N ASN A 269 0.36 18.61 15.33
CA ASN A 269 0.33 17.87 16.60
C ASN A 269 -0.18 16.42 16.47
N ARG A 270 -0.01 15.80 15.30
CA ARG A 270 -0.40 14.41 15.06
C ARG A 270 0.86 13.58 14.86
N SER A 271 1.06 12.62 15.74
CA SER A 271 2.12 11.63 15.67
C SER A 271 1.51 10.25 15.73
N LEU A 272 2.18 9.28 15.12
CA LEU A 272 1.77 7.90 15.29
C LEU A 272 1.98 7.46 16.74
N GLN A 273 0.95 6.88 17.35
CA GLN A 273 1.02 6.38 18.72
C GLN A 273 2.09 5.28 18.87
N PRO A 274 2.66 5.08 20.08
CA PRO A 274 3.60 3.99 20.32
C PRO A 274 2.94 2.62 20.10
N PRO A 275 3.72 1.58 19.73
CA PRO A 275 3.22 0.21 19.59
C PRO A 275 2.64 -0.30 20.91
N MET A 276 1.42 -0.83 20.90
CA MET A 276 0.85 -1.52 22.07
C MET A 276 1.43 -2.93 22.25
N ILE A 277 1.84 -3.57 21.15
CA ILE A 277 2.49 -4.89 21.14
C ILE A 277 3.69 -4.91 20.19
N TRP A 278 4.61 -5.85 20.39
CA TRP A 278 5.86 -5.95 19.63
C TRP A 278 5.69 -6.26 18.12
N ILE A 279 4.52 -6.78 17.72
CA ILE A 279 4.15 -7.05 16.32
C ILE A 279 3.32 -5.93 15.67
N ASP A 280 3.09 -4.82 16.38
CA ASP A 280 2.34 -3.70 15.86
C ASP A 280 3.23 -2.87 14.91
N VAL A 281 3.20 -3.22 13.63
CA VAL A 281 3.99 -2.55 12.58
C VAL A 281 3.16 -1.41 11.98
N PRO A 282 3.72 -0.19 11.86
CA PRO A 282 3.02 0.92 11.22
C PRO A 282 2.69 0.60 9.76
N VAL A 283 1.51 1.04 9.33
CA VAL A 283 1.10 1.02 7.92
C VAL A 283 1.09 2.44 7.42
N GLU A 284 1.90 2.70 6.40
CA GLU A 284 1.87 3.94 5.63
C GLU A 284 0.91 3.75 4.46
N VAL A 285 -0.01 4.69 4.30
CA VAL A 285 -1.07 4.61 3.30
C VAL A 285 -1.06 5.87 2.46
N VAL A 286 -1.20 5.66 1.16
CA VAL A 286 -1.44 6.72 0.19
C VAL A 286 -2.83 6.49 -0.40
N SER A 287 -3.68 7.51 -0.31
CA SER A 287 -5.02 7.50 -0.87
C SER A 287 -5.19 8.69 -1.81
N ARG A 288 -6.05 8.52 -2.82
CA ARG A 288 -6.43 9.59 -3.73
C ARG A 288 -7.80 10.10 -3.36
N LEU A 289 -7.91 11.41 -3.22
CA LEU A 289 -9.16 12.15 -3.18
C LEU A 289 -9.32 12.90 -4.50
N ASP A 290 -10.56 13.14 -4.91
CA ASP A 290 -10.86 14.00 -6.04
C ASP A 290 -11.41 15.35 -5.54
N SER A 291 -10.94 16.41 -6.17
CA SER A 291 -11.36 17.79 -5.89
C SER A 291 -11.74 18.50 -7.17
N VAL A 292 -12.61 19.50 -7.07
CA VAL A 292 -12.88 20.42 -8.17
C VAL A 292 -11.84 21.52 -8.14
N TYR A 293 -11.07 21.69 -9.21
CA TYR A 293 -10.14 22.80 -9.31
C TYR A 293 -10.81 24.03 -9.91
N VAL A 294 -10.57 25.19 -9.29
CA VAL A 294 -11.00 26.50 -9.76
C VAL A 294 -9.79 27.38 -10.01
N GLY A 295 -9.55 27.74 -11.27
CA GLY A 295 -8.48 28.63 -11.69
C GLY A 295 -8.82 30.11 -11.46
N LYS A 296 -7.78 30.96 -11.37
CA LYS A 296 -7.95 32.43 -11.24
C LYS A 296 -8.66 33.07 -12.44
N ASP A 297 -8.60 32.41 -13.59
CA ASP A 297 -9.27 32.75 -14.84
C ASP A 297 -10.73 32.23 -14.89
N GLY A 298 -11.21 31.62 -13.81
CA GLY A 298 -12.54 31.02 -13.73
C GLY A 298 -12.69 29.70 -14.48
N THR A 299 -11.58 29.07 -14.86
CA THR A 299 -11.58 27.69 -15.39
C THR A 299 -11.93 26.70 -14.29
N VAL A 300 -12.72 25.68 -14.61
CA VAL A 300 -13.14 24.64 -13.66
C VAL A 300 -12.77 23.28 -14.21
N GLU A 301 -12.16 22.45 -13.36
CA GLU A 301 -11.81 21.06 -13.68
C GLU A 301 -12.39 20.12 -12.61
N PRO A 302 -13.36 19.26 -12.96
CA PRO A 302 -14.20 18.57 -11.97
C PRO A 302 -13.54 17.39 -11.23
N LEU A 303 -12.29 17.02 -11.52
CA LEU A 303 -11.64 15.81 -10.97
C LEU A 303 -10.12 15.96 -10.88
N ARG A 304 -9.66 17.03 -10.21
CA ARG A 304 -8.24 17.22 -9.91
C ARG A 304 -7.86 16.38 -8.68
N PRO A 305 -6.85 15.50 -8.78
CA PRO A 305 -6.46 14.64 -7.66
C PRO A 305 -5.89 15.46 -6.50
N VAL A 306 -6.12 15.00 -5.28
CA VAL A 306 -5.42 15.40 -4.06
C VAL A 306 -4.90 14.11 -3.42
N LEU A 307 -3.60 14.06 -3.12
CA LEU A 307 -3.01 12.88 -2.52
C LEU A 307 -3.03 12.99 -1.00
N ALA A 308 -3.75 12.08 -0.37
CA ALA A 308 -3.71 11.89 1.07
C ALA A 308 -2.62 10.88 1.43
N VAL A 309 -1.75 11.26 2.35
CA VAL A 309 -0.75 10.38 2.94
C VAL A 309 -1.00 10.35 4.43
N PHE A 310 -1.11 9.16 5.01
CA PHE A 310 -1.26 9.02 6.44
C PHE A 310 -0.62 7.73 6.93
N ASN A 311 -0.43 7.65 8.25
CA ASN A 311 -0.02 6.41 8.90
C ASN A 311 -1.04 5.96 9.93
N ALA A 312 -1.12 4.65 10.12
CA ALA A 312 -2.00 4.01 11.07
C ALA A 312 -1.31 2.79 11.69
N ARG A 313 -1.81 2.35 12.84
CA ARG A 313 -1.38 1.13 13.52
C ARG A 313 -2.59 0.23 13.71
N PRO A 314 -2.49 -1.07 13.40
CA PRO A 314 -3.56 -2.03 13.65
C PRO A 314 -4.05 -2.11 15.10
N SER A 315 -3.20 -1.75 16.07
CA SER A 315 -3.53 -1.83 17.49
C SER A 315 -4.39 -0.67 18.02
N GLN A 316 -4.67 0.32 17.17
CA GLN A 316 -5.39 1.56 17.49
C GLN A 316 -6.78 1.55 16.83
#